data_AF-A0A9Q0P026-F1
#
_entry.id   AF-A0A9Q0P026-F1
#
_cell.length_a   1.000
_cell.length_b   1.000
_cell.length_c   1.000
_cell.angle_alpha   90.00
_cell.angle_beta   90.00
_cell.angle_gamma   90.00
#
_symmetry.space_group_name_H-M   'P 1'
#
loop_
_entity.id
_entity.type
_entity.pdbx_description
1 polymer ?
#
loop_
_entity_poly.entity_id
_entity_poly.type
_entity_poly.pdbx_seq_one_letter_code
_entity_poly.pdbx_strand_id
1 'polypeptide(L)'
;MSVSTDVSSTPINLYCNETPGDALCSNNDDDISEINSMSSTDFPADIDESYIDNILLSELHQMPATELITQFLEISEDGSAHQDVLNWMLKVHASYRFRPETAYLSVNYFHCFMLSPRPLQPVKGWPLQLLAVACLSLAAKMEETRVPALLDIQLLEPRFLFKPSTVQRMELLVMSCLKWRLHIITPFSFLHYFIAKLPHLSPRSKDFILTHSSDLIISTCRVIKILAYTPSTIAAAAVLWVTNQTIDGPKLECFHNRMDKVSVKSYLH
;
A
#
# COMPACT_ATOMS: atom_id res chain seq x y z
N MET A 1 -48.79 19.13 41.93
CA MET A 1 -47.57 18.54 42.54
C MET A 1 -46.94 17.64 41.51
N SER A 2 -45.71 18.02 41.15
CA SER A 2 -44.82 17.53 40.10
C SER A 2 -44.25 16.14 40.37
N VAL A 3 -44.16 15.30 39.35
CA VAL A 3 -42.95 14.50 39.04
C VAL A 3 -42.94 14.23 37.54
N SER A 4 -42.00 14.83 36.81
CA SER A 4 -41.53 14.36 35.51
C SER A 4 -40.01 14.46 35.57
N THR A 5 -39.34 13.32 35.39
CA THR A 5 -37.89 13.19 35.47
C THR A 5 -37.29 13.49 34.11
N ASP A 6 -36.57 14.60 34.03
CA ASP A 6 -35.76 15.01 32.89
C ASP A 6 -34.53 14.12 32.74
N VAL A 7 -34.32 13.61 31.52
CA VAL A 7 -33.04 13.13 31.01
C VAL A 7 -32.67 14.09 29.88
N SER A 8 -31.88 15.12 30.19
CA SER A 8 -31.34 16.05 29.20
C SER A 8 -29.93 15.63 28.80
N SER A 9 -29.81 14.95 27.67
CA SER A 9 -28.57 14.70 26.94
C SER A 9 -28.11 15.98 26.23
N THR A 10 -26.96 16.51 26.61
CA THR A 10 -26.26 17.59 25.90
C THR A 10 -25.56 17.03 24.65
N PRO A 11 -25.79 17.58 23.44
CA PRO A 11 -24.93 17.29 22.30
C PRO A 11 -23.66 18.15 22.35
N ILE A 12 -22.50 17.50 22.32
CA ILE A 12 -21.17 18.13 22.18
C ILE A 12 -21.10 18.70 20.75
N ASN A 13 -21.07 20.02 20.65
CA ASN A 13 -20.99 20.76 19.39
C ASN A 13 -19.51 20.95 19.03
N LEU A 14 -19.02 20.21 18.03
CA LEU A 14 -17.65 20.27 17.49
C LEU A 14 -17.59 21.24 16.30
N TYR A 15 -17.82 22.53 16.54
CA TYR A 15 -17.60 23.57 15.54
C TYR A 15 -16.37 24.41 15.90
N CYS A 16 -15.32 24.28 15.08
CA CYS A 16 -14.14 25.13 15.14
C CYS A 16 -14.48 26.52 14.60
N ASN A 17 -14.53 27.52 15.48
CA ASN A 17 -14.71 28.92 15.11
C ASN A 17 -13.33 29.59 14.98
N GLU A 18 -12.80 29.69 13.76
CA GLU A 18 -11.71 30.62 13.46
C GLU A 18 -12.27 31.83 12.71
N THR A 19 -12.09 33.02 13.29
CA THR A 19 -12.47 34.32 12.74
C THR A 19 -11.47 34.78 11.66
N PRO A 20 -11.91 35.39 10.55
CA PRO A 20 -11.00 35.86 9.50
C PRO A 20 -10.42 37.22 9.88
N GLY A 21 -9.11 37.27 10.13
CA GLY A 21 -8.34 38.50 10.29
C GLY A 21 -7.64 38.89 9.00
N ASP A 22 -8.13 39.97 8.40
CA ASP A 22 -7.62 40.88 7.37
C ASP A 22 -6.37 40.57 6.53
N ALA A 23 -6.58 40.83 5.23
CA ALA A 23 -5.64 40.79 4.13
C ALA A 23 -4.68 41.98 4.11
N LEU A 24 -3.45 41.74 3.62
CA LEU A 24 -2.74 42.69 2.75
C LEU A 24 -1.87 41.93 1.74
N CYS A 25 -2.17 42.14 0.45
CA CYS A 25 -1.29 41.82 -0.66
C CYS A 25 -0.17 42.88 -0.76
N SER A 26 1.06 42.46 -1.02
CA SER A 26 2.01 43.24 -1.82
C SER A 26 2.87 42.29 -2.62
N ASN A 27 2.72 42.42 -3.94
CA ASN A 27 3.58 41.83 -4.94
C ASN A 27 4.99 42.42 -4.80
N ASN A 28 6.00 41.58 -4.97
CA ASN A 28 7.22 41.93 -5.69
C ASN A 28 7.77 40.63 -6.29
N ASP A 29 7.77 40.59 -7.63
CA ASP A 29 8.49 39.63 -8.43
C ASP A 29 10.00 39.89 -8.26
N ASP A 30 10.78 38.83 -8.07
CA ASP A 30 12.14 38.69 -8.61
C ASP A 30 12.55 37.21 -8.56
N ASP A 31 12.84 36.68 -9.75
CA ASP A 31 13.32 35.33 -10.05
C ASP A 31 14.60 34.96 -9.30
N ILE A 32 14.65 33.83 -8.58
CA ILE A 32 15.80 32.90 -8.60
C ILE A 32 15.29 31.45 -8.46
N SER A 33 15.61 30.69 -9.49
CA SER A 33 15.56 29.24 -9.59
C SER A 33 16.27 28.51 -8.45
N GLU A 34 15.58 27.59 -7.77
CA GLU A 34 16.16 26.30 -7.38
C GLU A 34 15.05 25.32 -6.98
N ILE A 35 14.87 24.31 -7.84
CA ILE A 35 14.07 23.12 -7.60
C ILE A 35 14.75 22.37 -6.46
N ASN A 36 14.26 22.55 -5.24
CA ASN A 36 14.72 21.74 -4.12
C ASN A 36 13.91 20.44 -4.12
N SER A 37 14.60 19.37 -4.52
CA SER A 37 14.17 17.99 -4.45
C SER A 37 13.64 17.66 -3.07
N MET A 38 12.33 17.41 -2.97
CA MET A 38 11.69 16.89 -1.78
C MET A 38 11.99 15.39 -1.68
N SER A 39 13.23 15.05 -1.33
CA SER A 39 13.68 13.70 -0.98
C SER A 39 14.66 13.78 0.18
N SER A 40 14.13 14.02 1.37
CA SER A 40 14.78 13.64 2.63
C SER A 40 13.71 12.94 3.46
N THR A 41 13.50 11.65 3.16
CA THR A 41 12.85 10.78 4.14
C THR A 41 13.91 10.53 5.20
N ASP A 42 14.02 11.44 6.17
CA ASP A 42 14.86 11.22 7.36
C ASP A 42 14.45 9.88 7.97
N PHE A 43 15.32 8.87 7.88
CA PHE A 43 15.12 7.62 8.61
C PHE A 43 15.09 7.98 10.10
N PRO A 44 13.96 7.81 10.81
CA PRO A 44 13.91 8.10 12.22
C PRO A 44 15.01 7.28 12.91
N ALA A 45 15.93 7.97 13.58
CA ALA A 45 17.04 7.30 14.28
C ALA A 45 16.53 6.31 15.34
N ASP A 46 15.31 6.53 15.84
CA ASP A 46 14.57 5.63 16.72
C ASP A 46 13.29 5.15 16.03
N ILE A 47 13.37 4.03 15.32
CA ILE A 47 12.17 3.25 14.99
C ILE A 47 11.75 2.55 16.28
N ASP A 48 10.56 2.88 16.78
CA ASP A 48 9.99 2.26 17.98
C ASP A 48 9.87 0.74 17.80
N GLU A 49 10.75 -0.02 18.48
CA GLU A 49 10.74 -1.48 18.40
C GLU A 49 9.40 -2.07 18.85
N SER A 50 8.70 -1.41 19.79
CA SER A 50 7.40 -1.87 20.27
C SER A 50 6.32 -1.73 19.19
N TYR A 51 6.40 -0.70 18.34
CA TYR A 51 5.54 -0.55 17.17
C TYR A 51 5.81 -1.66 16.15
N ILE A 52 7.08 -1.97 15.88
CA ILE A 52 7.47 -3.04 14.94
C ILE A 52 7.00 -4.41 15.43
N ASP A 53 7.14 -4.70 16.72
CA ASP A 53 6.65 -5.94 17.32
C ASP A 53 5.13 -6.05 17.21
N ASN A 54 4.39 -4.96 17.45
CA ASN A 54 2.94 -4.93 17.31
C ASN A 54 2.49 -5.21 15.87
N ILE A 55 3.12 -4.57 14.86
CA ILE A 55 2.75 -4.84 13.46
C ILE A 55 3.14 -6.27 13.05
N LEU A 56 4.27 -6.80 13.52
CA LEU A 56 4.70 -8.17 13.25
C LEU A 56 3.71 -9.20 13.80
N LEU A 57 3.22 -9.00 15.03
CA LEU A 57 2.21 -9.89 15.63
C LEU A 57 0.87 -9.80 14.89
N SER A 58 0.51 -8.63 14.38
CA SER A 58 -0.77 -8.41 13.70
C SER A 58 -0.79 -8.86 12.24
N GLU A 59 0.35 -9.05 11.58
CA GLU A 59 0.41 -9.38 10.15
C GLU A 59 -0.18 -10.75 9.83
N LEU A 60 -0.02 -11.73 10.73
CA LEU A 60 -0.56 -13.08 10.56
C LEU A 60 -2.09 -13.10 10.50
N HIS A 61 -2.75 -12.19 11.25
CA HIS A 61 -4.21 -12.08 11.25
C HIS A 61 -4.78 -11.49 9.95
N GLN A 62 -3.93 -10.87 9.12
CA GLN A 62 -4.33 -10.27 7.85
C GLN A 62 -4.07 -11.18 6.64
N MET A 63 -3.40 -12.32 6.83
CA MET A 63 -3.09 -13.22 5.73
C MET A 63 -4.34 -13.93 5.19
N PRO A 64 -4.49 -14.04 3.86
CA PRO A 64 -5.53 -14.86 3.26
C PRO A 64 -5.25 -16.36 3.48
N ALA A 65 -6.30 -17.18 3.51
CA ALA A 65 -6.17 -18.62 3.65
C ALA A 65 -5.48 -19.22 2.41
N THR A 66 -4.41 -20.01 2.63
CA THR A 66 -3.59 -20.63 1.57
C THR A 66 -4.41 -21.47 0.59
N GLU A 67 -5.47 -22.13 1.08
CA GLU A 67 -6.39 -22.97 0.30
C GLU A 67 -7.13 -22.18 -0.80
N LEU A 68 -7.46 -20.91 -0.54
CA LEU A 68 -8.10 -20.04 -1.52
C LEU A 68 -7.13 -19.65 -2.63
N ILE A 69 -5.86 -19.45 -2.28
CA ILE A 69 -4.80 -19.12 -3.24
C ILE A 69 -4.57 -20.30 -4.19
N THR A 70 -4.48 -21.52 -3.66
CA THR A 70 -4.31 -22.73 -4.48
C THR A 70 -5.51 -22.97 -5.38
N GLN A 71 -6.73 -22.85 -4.86
CA GLN A 71 -7.95 -23.00 -5.64
C GLN A 71 -8.05 -21.98 -6.78
N PHE A 72 -7.67 -20.72 -6.53
CA PHE A 72 -7.66 -19.70 -7.58
C PHE A 72 -6.64 -20.00 -8.68
N LEU A 73 -5.45 -20.47 -8.31
CA LEU A 73 -4.40 -20.84 -9.27
C LEU A 73 -4.82 -22.02 -10.16
N GLU A 74 -5.61 -22.96 -9.63
CA GLU A 74 -6.17 -24.08 -10.38
C GLU A 74 -7.30 -23.65 -11.34
N ILE A 75 -8.10 -22.65 -10.97
CA ILE A 75 -9.23 -22.15 -11.77
C ILE A 75 -8.80 -21.13 -12.85
N SER A 76 -7.68 -20.44 -12.64
CA SER A 76 -7.21 -19.37 -13.53
C SER A 76 -6.57 -19.92 -14.82
N GLU A 77 -7.39 -20.44 -15.75
CA GLU A 77 -6.95 -20.93 -17.07
C GLU A 77 -6.43 -19.83 -18.02
N ASP A 78 -6.72 -18.55 -17.77
CA ASP A 78 -6.33 -17.43 -18.64
C ASP A 78 -5.66 -16.30 -17.85
N GLY A 79 -4.36 -16.47 -17.56
CA GLY A 79 -3.56 -15.47 -16.84
C GLY A 79 -3.30 -14.18 -17.62
N SER A 80 -3.54 -14.14 -18.94
CA SER A 80 -3.15 -13.02 -19.80
C SER A 80 -3.92 -11.74 -19.49
N ALA A 81 -5.26 -11.82 -19.41
CA ALA A 81 -6.12 -10.68 -19.12
C ALA A 81 -5.90 -10.10 -17.72
N HIS A 82 -5.62 -10.96 -16.72
CA HIS A 82 -5.28 -10.52 -15.37
C HIS A 82 -3.96 -9.76 -15.36
N GLN A 83 -2.93 -10.30 -16.03
CA GLN A 83 -1.62 -9.66 -16.09
C GLN A 83 -1.65 -8.33 -16.85
N ASP A 84 -2.44 -8.24 -17.92
CA ASP A 84 -2.68 -6.98 -18.64
C ASP A 84 -3.24 -5.88 -17.74
N VAL A 85 -4.23 -6.23 -16.92
CA VAL A 85 -4.89 -5.28 -16.03
C VAL A 85 -3.97 -4.86 -14.88
N LEU A 86 -3.22 -5.80 -14.30
CA LEU A 86 -2.21 -5.49 -13.29
C LEU A 86 -1.10 -4.58 -13.86
N ASN A 87 -0.66 -4.84 -15.10
CA ASN A 87 0.29 -3.97 -15.80
C ASN A 87 -0.29 -2.56 -15.98
N TRP A 88 -1.55 -2.45 -16.39
CA TRP A 88 -2.22 -1.17 -16.51
C TRP A 88 -2.26 -0.42 -15.16
N MET A 89 -2.61 -1.09 -14.07
CA MET A 89 -2.63 -0.47 -12.72
C MET A 89 -1.27 0.10 -12.34
N LEU A 90 -0.18 -0.65 -12.56
CA LEU A 90 1.17 -0.20 -12.25
C LEU A 90 1.66 0.93 -13.19
N LYS A 91 1.24 0.93 -14.45
CA LYS A 91 1.49 2.06 -15.35
C LYS A 91 0.81 3.35 -14.86
N VAL A 92 -0.44 3.25 -14.41
CA VAL A 92 -1.17 4.41 -13.86
C VAL A 92 -0.50 4.89 -12.57
N HIS A 93 -0.11 3.98 -11.69
CA HIS A 93 0.70 4.31 -10.51
C HIS A 93 1.95 5.11 -10.88
N ALA A 94 2.71 4.64 -11.87
CA ALA A 94 3.93 5.30 -12.32
C ALA A 94 3.67 6.67 -12.97
N SER A 95 2.56 6.83 -13.72
CA SER A 95 2.23 8.10 -14.37
C SER A 95 1.85 9.20 -13.39
N TYR A 96 1.13 8.83 -12.33
CA TYR A 96 0.72 9.77 -11.26
C TYR A 96 1.77 9.93 -10.16
N ARG A 97 2.86 9.15 -10.20
CA ARG A 97 3.92 9.12 -9.16
C ARG A 97 3.35 8.90 -7.76
N PHE A 98 2.40 7.99 -7.65
CA PHE A 98 1.87 7.57 -6.37
C PHE A 98 2.95 6.91 -5.52
N ARG A 99 2.72 6.89 -4.21
CA ARG A 99 3.55 6.18 -3.25
C ARG A 99 3.57 4.68 -3.56
N PRO A 100 4.67 3.97 -3.26
CA PRO A 100 4.77 2.54 -3.54
C PRO A 100 3.73 1.71 -2.77
N GLU A 101 3.30 2.18 -1.61
CA GLU A 101 2.21 1.63 -0.82
C GLU A 101 0.91 1.58 -1.64
N THR A 102 0.58 2.66 -2.36
CA THR A 102 -0.63 2.76 -3.19
C THR A 102 -0.65 1.70 -4.29
N ALA A 103 0.49 1.46 -4.96
CA ALA A 103 0.61 0.36 -5.94
C ALA A 103 0.31 -0.99 -5.29
N TYR A 104 0.99 -1.30 -4.19
CA TYR A 104 0.84 -2.56 -3.50
C TYR A 104 -0.57 -2.79 -2.98
N LEU A 105 -1.17 -1.78 -2.34
CA LEU A 105 -2.56 -1.82 -1.88
C LEU A 105 -3.54 -2.10 -3.02
N SER A 106 -3.38 -1.40 -4.15
CA SER A 106 -4.28 -1.54 -5.29
C SER A 106 -4.28 -2.99 -5.82
N VAL A 107 -3.11 -3.58 -5.98
CA VAL A 107 -2.93 -4.97 -6.44
C VAL A 107 -3.41 -5.96 -5.37
N ASN A 108 -3.15 -5.70 -4.09
CA ASN A 108 -3.63 -6.53 -3.00
C ASN A 108 -5.17 -6.57 -2.95
N TYR A 109 -5.83 -5.41 -3.02
CA TYR A 109 -7.30 -5.34 -3.05
C TYR A 109 -7.87 -6.11 -4.25
N PHE A 110 -7.24 -5.98 -5.41
CA PHE A 110 -7.61 -6.71 -6.61
C PHE A 110 -7.53 -8.23 -6.39
N HIS A 111 -6.39 -8.73 -5.92
CA HIS A 111 -6.22 -10.16 -5.65
C HIS A 111 -7.17 -10.68 -4.56
N CYS A 112 -7.30 -9.97 -3.43
CA CYS A 112 -8.21 -10.37 -2.36
C CYS A 112 -9.68 -10.42 -2.83
N PHE A 113 -10.09 -9.50 -3.71
CA PHE A 113 -11.42 -9.54 -4.31
C PHE A 113 -11.61 -10.78 -5.18
N MET A 114 -10.60 -11.15 -5.97
CA MET A 114 -10.63 -12.32 -6.84
C MET A 114 -10.62 -13.65 -6.09
N LEU A 115 -9.97 -13.69 -4.92
CA LEU A 115 -9.95 -14.85 -4.01
C LEU A 115 -11.25 -15.03 -3.23
N SER A 116 -12.09 -13.99 -3.15
CA SER A 116 -13.34 -14.08 -2.41
C SER A 116 -14.33 -14.99 -3.13
N PRO A 117 -15.12 -15.82 -2.40
CA PRO A 117 -16.08 -16.79 -2.96
C PRO A 117 -17.32 -16.14 -3.60
N ARG A 118 -17.26 -14.87 -4.01
CA ARG A 118 -18.39 -14.17 -4.63
C ARG A 118 -18.51 -14.57 -6.11
N PRO A 119 -19.75 -14.64 -6.65
CA PRO A 119 -20.07 -15.25 -7.94
C PRO A 119 -19.69 -14.41 -9.17
N LEU A 120 -18.64 -13.58 -9.10
CA LEU A 120 -18.25 -12.74 -10.23
C LEU A 120 -17.40 -13.49 -11.28
N GLN A 121 -17.16 -14.80 -11.13
CA GLN A 121 -16.37 -15.55 -12.11
C GLN A 121 -17.22 -16.04 -13.29
N PRO A 122 -16.71 -15.95 -14.55
CA PRO A 122 -15.39 -15.44 -14.95
C PRO A 122 -15.41 -13.91 -15.20
N VAL A 123 -14.57 -13.15 -14.49
CA VAL A 123 -14.40 -11.70 -14.71
C VAL A 123 -13.47 -11.49 -15.92
N LYS A 124 -14.00 -11.39 -17.14
CA LYS A 124 -13.22 -11.03 -18.34
C LYS A 124 -13.74 -9.76 -19.00
N GLY A 125 -12.85 -8.96 -19.58
CA GLY A 125 -13.20 -7.73 -20.30
C GLY A 125 -13.51 -6.56 -19.37
N TRP A 126 -14.62 -5.85 -19.62
CA TRP A 126 -14.96 -4.62 -18.90
C TRP A 126 -15.13 -4.76 -17.37
N PRO A 127 -15.66 -5.88 -16.79
CA PRO A 127 -15.79 -6.00 -15.34
C PRO A 127 -14.43 -6.08 -14.64
N LEU A 128 -13.42 -6.65 -15.30
CA LEU A 128 -12.06 -6.78 -14.78
C LEU A 128 -11.37 -5.41 -14.73
N GLN A 129 -11.51 -4.63 -15.80
CA GLN A 129 -11.02 -3.25 -15.84
C GLN A 129 -11.72 -2.39 -14.79
N LEU A 130 -13.04 -2.53 -14.62
CA LEU A 130 -13.80 -1.80 -13.61
C LEU A 130 -13.32 -2.14 -12.19
N LEU A 131 -13.05 -3.42 -11.90
CA LEU A 131 -12.47 -3.86 -10.63
C LEU A 131 -11.12 -3.17 -10.40
N ALA A 132 -10.24 -3.17 -11.39
CA ALA A 132 -8.93 -2.56 -11.28
C ALA A 132 -8.97 -1.05 -11.05
N VAL A 133 -9.81 -0.32 -11.79
CA VAL A 133 -10.03 1.12 -11.59
C VAL A 133 -10.54 1.39 -10.17
N ALA A 134 -11.47 0.58 -9.68
CA ALA A 134 -12.01 0.71 -8.33
C ALA A 134 -10.95 0.43 -7.26
N CYS A 135 -10.16 -0.64 -7.40
CA CYS A 135 -9.08 -0.98 -6.46
C CYS A 135 -8.00 0.10 -6.42
N LEU A 136 -7.62 0.65 -7.58
CA LEU A 136 -6.63 1.72 -7.67
C LEU A 136 -7.13 3.03 -7.05
N SER A 137 -8.37 3.43 -7.37
CA SER A 137 -9.00 4.60 -6.77
C SER A 137 -9.14 4.46 -5.25
N LEU A 138 -9.53 3.27 -4.78
CA LEU A 138 -9.65 2.98 -3.35
C LEU A 138 -8.29 3.08 -2.65
N ALA A 139 -7.24 2.46 -3.22
CA ALA A 139 -5.89 2.56 -2.69
C ALA A 139 -5.38 4.00 -2.64
N ALA A 140 -5.61 4.78 -3.71
CA ALA A 140 -5.23 6.19 -3.74
C ALA A 140 -5.95 6.99 -2.64
N LYS A 141 -7.23 6.73 -2.38
CA LYS A 141 -7.98 7.35 -1.27
C LYS A 141 -7.48 6.98 0.12
N MET A 142 -6.82 5.82 0.26
CA MET A 142 -6.30 5.36 1.54
C MET A 142 -4.91 5.93 1.84
N GLU A 143 -4.08 6.14 0.83
CA GLU A 143 -2.64 6.43 1.02
C GLU A 143 -2.18 7.79 0.51
N GLU A 144 -2.91 8.41 -0.43
CA GLU A 144 -2.50 9.66 -1.07
C GLU A 144 -3.17 10.87 -0.44
N THR A 145 -2.41 11.95 -0.28
CA THR A 145 -2.94 13.24 0.19
C THR A 145 -3.80 13.93 -0.86
N ARG A 146 -3.51 13.69 -2.15
CA ARG A 146 -4.21 14.26 -3.30
C ARG A 146 -4.60 13.16 -4.26
N VAL A 147 -5.88 12.85 -4.28
CA VAL A 147 -6.45 11.83 -5.16
C VAL A 147 -6.93 12.49 -6.46
N PRO A 148 -6.46 12.04 -7.64
CA PRO A 148 -6.98 12.53 -8.92
C PRO A 148 -8.47 12.22 -9.08
N ALA A 149 -9.15 12.93 -9.99
CA ALA A 149 -10.55 12.63 -10.26
C ALA A 149 -10.69 11.23 -10.86
N LEU A 150 -11.82 10.57 -10.57
CA LEU A 150 -12.10 9.21 -11.08
C LEU A 150 -12.03 9.11 -12.61
N LEU A 151 -12.35 10.19 -13.32
CA LEU A 151 -12.25 10.22 -14.77
C LEU A 151 -10.78 10.21 -15.21
N ASP A 152 -9.94 11.02 -14.56
CA ASP A 152 -8.53 11.19 -14.92
C ASP A 152 -7.72 9.91 -14.71
N ILE A 153 -8.00 9.16 -13.64
CA ILE A 153 -7.36 7.86 -13.35
C ILE A 153 -7.55 6.87 -14.52
N GLN A 154 -8.66 6.98 -15.25
CA GLN A 154 -9.00 6.08 -16.36
C GLN A 154 -8.40 6.52 -17.70
N LEU A 155 -7.93 7.76 -17.84
CA LEU A 155 -7.51 8.32 -19.13
C LEU A 155 -6.16 7.80 -19.63
N LEU A 156 -5.40 7.09 -18.79
CA LEU A 156 -4.18 6.45 -19.24
C LEU A 156 -4.51 5.16 -19.98
N GLU A 157 -4.32 5.15 -21.31
CA GLU A 157 -4.57 4.01 -22.19
C GLU A 157 -5.94 3.32 -21.97
N PRO A 158 -7.08 4.05 -22.05
CA PRO A 158 -8.38 3.52 -21.70
C PRO A 158 -8.82 2.42 -22.68
N ARG A 159 -8.93 1.18 -22.19
CA ARG A 159 -9.69 0.12 -22.88
C ARG A 159 -11.21 0.34 -22.71
N PHE A 160 -11.60 0.88 -21.57
CA PHE A 160 -12.98 1.17 -21.20
C PHE A 160 -13.04 2.46 -20.38
N LEU A 161 -14.14 3.21 -20.50
CA LEU A 161 -14.41 4.39 -19.68
C LEU A 161 -15.70 4.18 -18.90
N PHE A 162 -15.62 4.36 -17.58
CA PHE A 162 -16.73 4.19 -16.67
C PHE A 162 -17.16 5.52 -16.07
N LYS A 163 -18.48 5.66 -15.92
CA LYS A 163 -19.06 6.77 -15.15
C LYS A 163 -18.55 6.70 -13.70
N PRO A 164 -18.25 7.83 -13.05
CA PRO A 164 -17.81 7.86 -11.66
C PRO A 164 -18.72 7.08 -10.70
N SER A 165 -20.04 7.15 -10.88
CA SER A 165 -21.02 6.41 -10.08
C SER A 165 -20.88 4.88 -10.21
N THR A 166 -20.49 4.38 -11.38
CA THR A 166 -20.23 2.95 -11.60
C THR A 166 -18.97 2.52 -10.84
N VAL A 167 -17.92 3.34 -10.88
CA VAL A 167 -16.67 3.07 -10.14
C VAL A 167 -16.94 3.09 -8.64
N GLN A 168 -17.65 4.09 -8.12
CA GLN A 168 -18.00 4.19 -6.70
C GLN A 168 -18.81 2.99 -6.21
N ARG A 169 -19.75 2.50 -7.01
CA ARG A 169 -20.50 1.28 -6.69
C ARG A 169 -19.59 0.05 -6.64
N MET A 170 -18.59 -0.02 -7.54
CA MET A 170 -17.59 -1.09 -7.50
C MET A 170 -16.67 -0.96 -6.28
N GLU A 171 -16.25 0.26 -5.90
CA GLU A 171 -15.48 0.51 -4.67
C GLU A 171 -16.23 -0.03 -3.44
N LEU A 172 -17.55 0.24 -3.34
CA LEU A 172 -18.39 -0.30 -2.27
C LEU A 172 -18.42 -1.84 -2.26
N LEU A 173 -18.47 -2.47 -3.44
CA LEU A 173 -18.40 -3.93 -3.54
C LEU A 173 -17.04 -4.47 -3.08
N VAL A 174 -15.95 -3.81 -3.45
CA VAL A 174 -14.58 -4.16 -3.03
C VAL A 174 -14.43 -4.00 -1.52
N MET A 175 -14.81 -2.86 -0.94
CA MET A 175 -14.80 -2.64 0.51
C MET A 175 -15.63 -3.68 1.25
N SER A 176 -16.83 -3.99 0.75
CA SER A 176 -17.70 -5.02 1.31
C SER A 176 -17.09 -6.42 1.20
N CYS A 177 -16.26 -6.67 0.20
CA CYS A 177 -15.54 -7.94 0.01
C CYS A 177 -14.40 -8.09 1.03
N LEU A 178 -13.68 -7.00 1.25
CA LEU A 178 -12.58 -6.88 2.21
C LEU A 178 -13.06 -6.72 3.66
N LYS A 179 -14.39 -6.79 3.90
CA LYS A 179 -15.00 -6.56 5.22
C LYS A 179 -14.56 -5.21 5.83
N TRP A 180 -14.39 -4.19 4.98
CA TRP A 180 -13.93 -2.84 5.34
C TRP A 180 -12.52 -2.79 5.96
N ARG A 181 -11.74 -3.88 5.88
CA ARG A 181 -10.34 -3.93 6.31
C ARG A 181 -9.43 -3.43 5.20
N LEU A 182 -9.40 -2.12 5.00
CA LEU A 182 -8.61 -1.47 3.95
C LEU A 182 -7.18 -1.19 4.39
N HIS A 183 -6.97 -0.93 5.68
CA HIS A 183 -5.63 -0.77 6.21
C HIS A 183 -4.96 -2.15 6.36
N ILE A 184 -4.14 -2.51 5.37
CA ILE A 184 -3.30 -3.71 5.41
C ILE A 184 -1.87 -3.31 5.76
N ILE A 185 -1.17 -4.20 6.44
CA ILE A 185 0.24 -4.04 6.74
C ILE A 185 1.01 -4.25 5.44
N THR A 186 1.76 -3.23 5.03
CA THR A 186 2.54 -3.28 3.80
C THR A 186 4.00 -3.67 4.09
N PRO A 187 4.69 -4.33 3.13
CA PRO A 187 6.11 -4.62 3.27
C PRO A 187 6.99 -3.36 3.47
N PHE A 188 6.53 -2.20 2.98
CA PHE A 188 7.29 -0.94 3.06
C PHE A 188 7.50 -0.47 4.50
N SER A 189 6.55 -0.72 5.41
CA SER A 189 6.71 -0.44 6.84
C SER A 189 7.92 -1.17 7.44
N PHE A 190 8.20 -2.38 6.97
CA PHE A 190 9.35 -3.18 7.42
C PHE A 190 10.65 -2.86 6.69
N LEU A 191 10.59 -2.32 5.46
CA LEU A 191 11.80 -1.91 4.73
C LEU A 191 12.61 -0.89 5.52
N HIS A 192 11.96 0.18 6.01
CA HIS A 192 12.63 1.20 6.81
C HIS A 192 13.30 0.60 8.05
N TYR A 193 12.62 -0.33 8.72
CA TYR A 193 13.16 -1.04 9.88
C TYR A 193 14.40 -1.89 9.52
N PHE A 194 14.30 -2.76 8.53
CA PHE A 194 15.42 -3.64 8.16
C PHE A 194 16.63 -2.85 7.64
N ILE A 195 16.40 -1.78 6.89
CA ILE A 195 17.46 -0.93 6.36
C ILE A 195 18.14 -0.12 7.47
N ALA A 196 17.38 0.35 8.47
CA ALA A 196 17.94 1.03 9.63
C ALA A 196 18.87 0.12 10.44
N LYS A 197 18.58 -1.18 10.52
CA LYS A 197 19.38 -2.19 11.23
C LYS A 197 20.63 -2.65 10.47
N LEU A 198 20.81 -2.27 9.20
CA LEU A 198 22.02 -2.58 8.43
C LEU A 198 23.20 -1.72 8.92
N PRO A 199 24.29 -2.33 9.42
CA PRO A 199 25.40 -1.58 9.99
C PRO A 199 26.29 -0.95 8.91
N HIS A 200 26.89 0.20 9.24
CA HIS A 200 27.94 0.87 8.44
C HIS A 200 27.56 1.25 6.98
N LEU A 201 26.27 1.43 6.68
CA LEU A 201 25.82 1.94 5.39
C LEU A 201 25.74 3.47 5.40
N SER A 202 26.22 4.09 4.32
CA SER A 202 26.02 5.52 4.08
C SER A 202 24.52 5.82 3.85
N PRO A 203 24.04 7.05 4.11
CA PRO A 203 22.66 7.44 3.79
C PRO A 203 22.29 7.14 2.33
N ARG A 204 23.18 7.45 1.38
CA ARG A 204 22.98 7.14 -0.05
C ARG A 204 22.80 5.64 -0.33
N SER A 205 23.52 4.79 0.38
CA SER A 205 23.39 3.34 0.25
C SER A 205 22.05 2.85 0.81
N LYS A 206 21.56 3.45 1.91
CA LYS A 206 20.24 3.15 2.48
C LYS A 206 19.12 3.57 1.54
N ASP A 207 19.20 4.75 0.95
CA ASP A 207 18.25 5.24 -0.06
C ASP A 207 18.23 4.33 -1.29
N PHE A 208 19.42 3.95 -1.78
CA PHE A 208 19.53 3.02 -2.90
C PHE A 208 18.82 1.69 -2.60
N ILE A 209 19.07 1.09 -1.43
CA ILE A 209 18.44 -0.17 -1.03
C ILE A 209 16.93 0.01 -0.89
N LEU A 210 16.48 1.11 -0.26
CA LEU A 210 15.06 1.39 -0.09
C LEU A 210 14.33 1.46 -1.44
N THR A 211 14.85 2.24 -2.39
CA THR A 211 14.25 2.38 -3.72
C THR A 211 14.23 1.04 -4.46
N HIS A 212 15.36 0.33 -4.51
CA HIS A 212 15.46 -0.92 -5.27
C HIS A 212 14.63 -2.05 -4.65
N SER A 213 14.57 -2.13 -3.31
CA SER A 213 13.70 -3.09 -2.63
C SER A 213 12.23 -2.74 -2.84
N SER A 214 11.86 -1.46 -2.85
CA SER A 214 10.49 -1.03 -3.13
C SER A 214 10.07 -1.39 -4.55
N ASP A 215 10.92 -1.14 -5.54
CA ASP A 215 10.68 -1.49 -6.94
C ASP A 215 10.55 -3.01 -7.13
N LEU A 216 11.37 -3.79 -6.42
CA LEU A 216 11.28 -5.25 -6.42
C LEU A 216 9.94 -5.73 -5.83
N ILE A 217 9.48 -5.14 -4.74
CA ILE A 217 8.19 -5.47 -4.13
C ILE A 217 7.04 -5.14 -5.09
N ILE A 218 7.06 -3.95 -5.71
CA ILE A 218 6.03 -3.56 -6.69
C ILE A 218 6.03 -4.48 -7.91
N SER A 219 7.20 -4.83 -8.44
CA SER A 219 7.28 -5.72 -9.61
C SER A 219 6.79 -7.14 -9.31
N THR A 220 7.07 -7.65 -8.11
CA THR A 220 6.67 -9.00 -7.69
C THR A 220 5.22 -9.07 -7.22
N CYS A 221 4.62 -7.97 -6.76
CA CYS A 221 3.24 -7.97 -6.24
C CYS A 221 2.18 -8.40 -7.26
N ARG A 222 2.51 -8.34 -8.56
CA ARG A 222 1.68 -8.82 -9.68
C ARG A 222 1.42 -10.33 -9.66
N VAL A 223 2.22 -11.08 -8.91
CA VAL A 223 2.09 -12.53 -8.78
C VAL A 223 1.26 -12.82 -7.54
N ILE A 224 0.07 -13.40 -7.71
CA ILE A 224 -0.85 -13.67 -6.59
C ILE A 224 -0.24 -14.52 -5.46
N LYS A 225 0.76 -15.35 -5.77
CA LYS A 225 1.52 -16.14 -4.78
C LYS A 225 2.18 -15.27 -3.71
N ILE A 226 2.42 -13.98 -3.97
CA ILE A 226 2.95 -13.05 -2.97
C ILE A 226 2.06 -13.00 -1.71
N LEU A 227 0.75 -13.22 -1.86
CA LEU A 227 -0.21 -13.23 -0.74
C LEU A 227 -0.02 -14.40 0.23
N ALA A 228 0.75 -15.42 -0.15
CA ALA A 228 1.08 -16.55 0.71
C ALA A 228 2.24 -16.25 1.67
N TYR A 229 2.88 -15.08 1.55
CA TYR A 229 4.01 -14.68 2.38
C TYR A 229 3.62 -13.48 3.25
N THR A 230 4.18 -13.40 4.45
CA THR A 230 3.94 -12.25 5.33
C THR A 230 4.62 -10.99 4.76
N PRO A 231 4.06 -9.79 5.01
CA PRO A 231 4.69 -8.53 4.63
C PRO A 231 6.13 -8.39 5.16
N SER A 232 6.41 -8.84 6.39
CA SER A 232 7.76 -8.86 6.96
C SER A 232 8.72 -9.76 6.16
N THR A 233 8.28 -10.95 5.76
CA THR A 233 9.07 -11.90 4.95
C THR A 233 9.38 -11.31 3.58
N ILE A 234 8.38 -10.70 2.94
CA ILE A 234 8.53 -10.05 1.63
C ILE A 234 9.57 -8.92 1.71
N ALA A 235 9.48 -8.08 2.74
CA ALA A 235 10.41 -6.97 2.95
C ALA A 235 11.84 -7.47 3.23
N ALA A 236 12.00 -8.46 4.11
CA ALA A 236 13.29 -9.07 4.43
C ALA A 236 13.95 -9.68 3.20
N ALA A 237 13.19 -10.43 2.39
CA ALA A 237 13.67 -11.03 1.16
C ALA A 237 14.10 -9.96 0.14
N ALA A 238 13.35 -8.87 0.01
CA ALA A 238 13.68 -7.78 -0.90
C ALA A 238 14.96 -7.04 -0.49
N VAL A 239 15.14 -6.76 0.80
CA VAL A 239 16.36 -6.13 1.32
C VAL A 239 17.57 -7.05 1.14
N LEU A 240 17.42 -8.34 1.44
CA LEU A 240 18.45 -9.35 1.21
C LEU A 240 18.91 -9.41 -0.24
N TRP A 241 17.96 -9.51 -1.15
CA TRP A 241 18.25 -9.65 -2.56
C TRP A 241 19.03 -8.45 -3.11
N VAL A 242 18.67 -7.24 -2.69
CA VAL A 242 19.34 -6.01 -3.12
C VAL A 242 20.72 -5.86 -2.46
N THR A 243 20.84 -6.16 -1.16
CA THR A 243 22.13 -6.10 -0.44
C THR A 243 23.13 -7.12 -0.96
N ASN A 244 22.70 -8.33 -1.29
CA ASN A 244 23.57 -9.37 -1.86
C ASN A 244 24.09 -9.02 -3.26
N GLN A 245 23.35 -8.21 -4.03
CA GLN A 245 23.82 -7.71 -5.33
C GLN A 245 24.78 -6.53 -5.23
N THR A 246 24.88 -5.88 -4.06
CA THR A 246 25.62 -4.62 -3.89
C THR A 246 26.78 -4.67 -2.89
N ILE A 247 26.83 -5.69 -2.03
CA ILE A 247 27.80 -5.81 -0.95
C ILE A 247 28.60 -7.10 -1.12
N ASP A 248 29.93 -6.99 -1.24
CA ASP A 248 30.82 -8.15 -1.24
C ASP A 248 30.65 -9.01 0.03
N GLY A 249 30.69 -10.33 -0.17
CA GLY A 249 30.19 -11.37 0.74
C GLY A 249 30.52 -11.35 2.24
N PRO A 250 31.65 -10.83 2.77
CA PRO A 250 31.94 -10.96 4.22
C PRO A 250 31.05 -10.13 5.16
N LYS A 251 30.27 -9.16 4.67
CA LYS A 251 29.31 -8.39 5.51
C LYS A 251 27.92 -9.05 5.61
N LEU A 252 27.64 -10.05 4.77
CA LEU A 252 26.34 -10.72 4.64
C LEU A 252 26.09 -11.75 5.77
N GLU A 253 27.14 -12.38 6.29
CA GLU A 253 27.05 -13.40 7.35
C GLU A 253 26.48 -12.86 8.68
N CYS A 254 26.67 -11.57 8.98
CA CYS A 254 26.12 -10.96 10.20
C CYS A 254 24.61 -10.67 10.09
N PHE A 255 24.10 -10.50 8.87
CA PHE A 255 22.68 -10.20 8.61
C PHE A 255 21.84 -11.49 8.56
N HIS A 256 22.36 -12.57 7.94
CA HIS A 256 21.72 -13.89 7.95
C HIS A 256 21.47 -14.40 9.38
N ASN A 257 22.49 -14.32 10.26
CA ASN A 257 22.38 -14.72 11.66
C ASN A 257 21.36 -13.90 12.48
N ARG A 258 20.97 -12.70 12.00
CA ARG A 258 20.04 -11.81 12.70
C ARG A 258 18.61 -11.97 12.21
N MET A 259 18.40 -12.23 10.92
CA MET A 259 17.07 -12.57 10.41
C MET A 259 16.63 -13.98 10.78
N ASP A 260 17.54 -14.95 10.89
CA ASP A 260 17.16 -16.27 11.41
C ASP A 260 16.59 -16.15 12.83
N LYS A 261 17.05 -15.19 13.64
CA LYS A 261 16.45 -14.90 14.96
C LYS A 261 15.08 -14.21 14.90
N VAL A 262 14.78 -13.47 13.85
CA VAL A 262 13.47 -12.82 13.64
C VAL A 262 12.48 -13.83 13.07
N SER A 263 12.89 -14.63 12.08
CA SER A 263 12.10 -15.74 11.52
C SER A 263 11.82 -16.82 12.56
N VAL A 264 12.79 -17.22 13.39
CA VAL A 264 12.56 -18.21 14.46
C VAL A 264 11.58 -17.69 15.51
N LYS A 265 11.49 -16.37 15.75
CA LYS A 265 10.48 -15.80 16.65
C LYS A 265 9.08 -15.77 16.02
N SER A 266 8.94 -15.60 14.71
CA SER A 266 7.64 -15.64 14.02
C SER A 266 7.06 -17.05 13.85
N TYR A 267 7.87 -18.11 14.02
CA TYR A 267 7.42 -19.51 13.93
C TYR A 267 7.22 -20.21 15.29
N LEU A 268 7.48 -19.52 16.41
CA LEU A 268 7.39 -20.09 17.77
C LEU A 268 6.20 -19.55 18.60
N HIS A 269 5.24 -18.87 18.00
CA HIS A 269 4.01 -18.45 18.66
C HIS A 269 2.78 -18.67 17.79
#